data_AF-X6MRU4-F1
#
_entry.id   AF-X6MRU4-F1
#
_cell.length_a   1.000
_cell.length_b   1.000
_cell.length_c   1.000
_cell.angle_alpha   90.00
_cell.angle_beta   90.00
_cell.angle_gamma   90.00
#
_symmetry.space_group_name_H-M   'P 1'
#
loop_
_entity.id
_entity.type
_entity.pdbx_description
1 polymer ?
#
loop_
_entity_poly.entity_id
_entity_poly.type
_entity_poly.pdbx_seq_one_letter_code
_entity_poly.pdbx_strand_id
1 'polypeptide(L)'
;MLAQLQQTFPKLCEEIVLDALKWSEQDIEETKDILTWITENTYKNFVYFLLFFLITKHLVHIFCLIMLYIGYSTNLQQQHHLMKLLKQFDIKLEKTTISQTWKNYNQIYEDTFEKLREICATSNLNELKEYKANVNIKNELKISREMCLHILWNILKYPKHIKYRQIHKQALYNYLFQKCHTLGADFEKVLMDMENELEDLEFKKGNDENWYYQYDRIQLLHLWKCYSHWINQQIVYKTRYNIPKRVCMLWNGKWKDYESVFDYEHRTIMLFDENKLKIKSLQLGNPKRSSLEFNVSIQWYNDLSDVHNTHVKWACLILNHTWHFRTIDWSEREDLANCVSVDESKNIQIIDYVLTVELLNCYTYISNTQEFNSFHVVWKDVDKRTNKEPLNPYSITFKQGIQHVKQKLQMRQHFVLGRDELILFECEFDKCKPAISSKVNDSDILLHDIYKHLPHYPIIQVHWEIFGLFMVPYKRTICIERNILPKSNDLGIEFIPIYQKAKFNPLLYECDLHKLKMIQDEVNVKTTRNNSLQKLFHEVIGNDYKDKICKNIKKQINYNRKNPNELILNDFILTILNELKILYHDDIHKQMGYPLQLWHICAILLYCGKSCN
;
A
#
# COMPACT_ATOMS: atom_id res chain seq x y z
N MET A 1 -8.86 6.73 31.81
CA MET A 1 -9.88 6.17 30.91
C MET A 1 -9.66 4.69 30.66
N LEU A 2 -8.64 4.28 29.88
CA LEU A 2 -8.36 2.86 29.62
C LEU A 2 -8.24 2.03 30.91
N ALA A 3 -7.42 2.46 31.87
CA ALA A 3 -7.27 1.77 33.16
C ALA A 3 -8.59 1.65 33.96
N GLN A 4 -9.48 2.65 33.86
CA GLN A 4 -10.80 2.61 34.51
C GLN A 4 -11.72 1.61 33.81
N LEU A 5 -11.77 1.62 32.47
CA LEU A 5 -12.54 0.65 31.68
C LEU A 5 -12.02 -0.78 31.87
N GLN A 6 -10.69 -0.95 31.94
CA GLN A 6 -10.04 -2.24 32.23
C GLN A 6 -10.42 -2.76 33.62
N GLN A 7 -10.58 -1.86 34.59
CA GLN A 7 -11.02 -2.21 35.94
C GLN A 7 -12.53 -2.54 35.98
N THR A 8 -13.35 -1.90 35.16
CA THR A 8 -14.80 -2.19 35.02
C THR A 8 -15.07 -3.48 34.26
N PHE A 9 -14.25 -3.81 33.25
CA PHE A 9 -14.39 -5.00 32.41
C PHE A 9 -13.14 -5.92 32.49
N PRO A 10 -12.80 -6.46 33.68
CA PRO A 10 -11.53 -7.15 33.91
C PRO A 10 -11.38 -8.48 33.15
N LYS A 11 -12.45 -8.95 32.48
CA LYS A 11 -12.47 -10.18 31.69
C LYS A 11 -12.16 -9.97 30.21
N LEU A 12 -12.15 -8.72 29.75
CA LEU A 12 -11.79 -8.38 28.37
C LEU A 12 -10.30 -8.06 28.32
N CYS A 13 -9.60 -8.53 27.29
CA CYS A 13 -8.21 -8.16 27.09
C CYS A 13 -8.10 -6.66 26.76
N GLU A 14 -6.97 -6.06 27.11
CA GLU A 14 -6.71 -4.62 26.98
C GLU A 14 -6.91 -4.11 25.55
N GLU A 15 -6.59 -4.93 24.55
CA GLU A 15 -6.75 -4.62 23.13
C GLU A 15 -8.22 -4.37 22.74
N ILE A 16 -9.15 -5.18 23.25
CA ILE A 16 -10.60 -5.02 22.99
C ILE A 16 -11.13 -3.74 23.64
N VAL A 17 -10.66 -3.42 24.85
CA VAL A 17 -11.04 -2.19 25.55
C VAL A 17 -10.48 -0.96 24.83
N LEU A 18 -9.24 -1.04 24.32
CA LEU A 18 -8.61 -0.01 23.51
C LEU A 18 -9.34 0.25 22.19
N ASP A 19 -9.75 -0.81 21.50
CA ASP A 19 -10.42 -0.68 20.21
C ASP A 19 -11.85 -0.17 20.36
N ALA A 20 -12.59 -0.61 21.39
CA ALA A 20 -13.89 -0.04 21.72
C ALA A 20 -13.77 1.46 22.05
N LEU A 21 -12.74 1.86 22.82
CA LEU A 21 -12.48 3.25 23.17
C LEU A 21 -12.05 4.13 21.99
N LYS A 22 -11.33 3.57 21.00
CA LYS A 22 -11.01 4.28 19.75
C LYS A 22 -12.25 4.45 18.88
N TRP A 23 -13.11 3.44 18.84
CA TRP A 23 -14.27 3.41 17.97
C TRP A 23 -15.37 4.38 18.41
N SER A 24 -15.55 4.56 19.72
CA SER A 24 -16.44 5.54 20.33
C SER A 24 -15.85 6.95 20.41
N GLU A 25 -14.77 7.25 19.66
CA GLU A 25 -14.08 8.55 19.68
C GLU A 25 -13.69 9.02 21.10
N GLN A 26 -13.36 8.08 21.99
CA GLN A 26 -13.04 8.32 23.40
C GLN A 26 -14.26 8.68 24.30
N ASP A 27 -15.50 8.50 23.86
CA ASP A 27 -16.68 8.63 24.71
C ASP A 27 -16.78 7.44 25.70
N ILE A 28 -16.69 7.73 27.00
CA ILE A 28 -16.63 6.71 28.05
C ILE A 28 -17.94 5.95 28.19
N GLU A 29 -19.09 6.61 28.06
CA GLU A 29 -20.39 5.96 28.27
C GLU A 29 -20.75 5.09 27.07
N GLU A 30 -20.52 5.57 25.85
CA GLU A 30 -20.68 4.75 24.64
C GLU A 30 -19.72 3.54 24.65
N THR A 31 -18.47 3.75 25.09
CA THR A 31 -17.51 2.63 25.27
C THR A 31 -18.01 1.62 26.29
N LYS A 32 -18.59 2.06 27.41
CA LYS A 32 -19.16 1.16 28.43
C LYS A 32 -20.35 0.39 27.87
N ASP A 33 -21.21 1.00 27.07
CA ASP A 33 -22.35 0.33 26.46
C ASP A 33 -21.91 -0.78 25.50
N ILE A 34 -20.90 -0.50 24.67
CA ILE A 34 -20.31 -1.49 23.75
C ILE A 34 -19.67 -2.64 24.54
N LEU A 35 -18.84 -2.32 25.55
CA LEU A 35 -18.14 -3.34 26.35
C LEU A 35 -19.11 -4.15 27.24
N THR A 36 -20.19 -3.53 27.72
CA THR A 36 -21.27 -4.21 28.44
C THR A 36 -22.00 -5.17 27.51
N TRP A 37 -22.36 -4.72 26.30
CA TRP A 37 -22.97 -5.58 25.28
C TRP A 37 -22.07 -6.77 24.92
N ILE A 38 -20.77 -6.55 24.74
CA ILE A 38 -19.79 -7.63 24.51
C ILE A 38 -19.76 -8.60 25.70
N THR A 39 -19.73 -8.07 26.93
CA THR A 39 -19.64 -8.87 28.17
C THR A 39 -20.91 -9.70 28.40
N GLU A 40 -22.09 -9.12 28.21
CA GLU A 40 -23.38 -9.77 28.42
C GLU A 40 -23.68 -10.85 27.38
N ASN A 41 -23.29 -10.63 26.12
CA ASN A 41 -23.41 -11.66 25.07
C ASN A 41 -22.40 -12.80 25.24
N THR A 42 -21.30 -12.57 25.98
CA THR A 42 -20.37 -13.63 26.39
C THR A 42 -20.93 -14.44 27.57
N TYR A 43 -21.74 -13.83 28.44
CA TYR A 43 -22.25 -14.43 29.68
C TYR A 43 -23.58 -15.17 29.56
N LYS A 44 -24.48 -14.78 28.64
CA LYS A 44 -25.77 -15.49 28.43
C LYS A 44 -25.62 -16.96 28.05
N ASN A 45 -24.47 -17.34 27.48
CA ASN A 45 -24.13 -18.72 27.12
C ASN A 45 -23.58 -19.55 28.30
N PHE A 46 -23.17 -18.91 29.41
CA PHE A 46 -22.59 -19.60 30.58
C PHE A 46 -23.65 -20.00 31.62
N VAL A 47 -24.81 -19.33 31.65
CA VAL A 47 -25.88 -19.60 32.64
C VAL A 47 -26.77 -20.79 32.24
N TYR A 48 -27.02 -20.99 30.95
CA TYR A 48 -27.65 -22.23 30.45
C TYR A 48 -26.74 -23.45 30.60
N PHE A 49 -25.43 -23.22 30.51
CA PHE A 49 -24.37 -24.21 30.74
C PHE A 49 -24.33 -24.69 32.21
N LEU A 50 -24.58 -23.81 33.19
CA LEU A 50 -24.54 -24.18 34.62
C LEU A 50 -25.82 -24.89 35.10
N LEU A 51 -27.00 -24.53 34.55
CA LEU A 51 -28.28 -25.12 34.95
C LEU A 51 -28.46 -26.55 34.39
N PHE A 52 -27.85 -26.84 33.25
CA PHE A 52 -27.85 -28.17 32.62
C PHE A 52 -26.79 -29.11 33.22
N PHE A 53 -25.76 -28.56 33.88
CA PHE A 53 -24.67 -29.31 34.53
C PHE A 53 -25.10 -29.96 35.87
N LEU A 54 -26.24 -29.55 36.45
CA LEU A 54 -26.72 -30.01 37.76
C LEU A 54 -27.52 -31.33 37.72
N ILE A 55 -27.86 -31.88 36.55
CA ILE A 55 -28.75 -33.06 36.45
C ILE A 55 -28.08 -34.24 35.74
N THR A 56 -27.10 -34.84 36.41
CA THR A 56 -26.74 -36.28 36.31
C THR A 56 -25.83 -36.79 35.17
N LYS A 57 -24.80 -37.53 35.60
CA LYS A 57 -23.79 -38.31 34.87
C LYS A 57 -24.35 -39.69 34.42
N HIS A 58 -24.19 -40.06 33.15
CA HIS A 58 -23.33 -41.17 32.67
C HIS A 58 -23.51 -41.43 31.16
N LEU A 59 -22.39 -41.71 30.49
CA LEU A 59 -22.24 -42.56 29.29
C LEU A 59 -23.13 -42.29 28.05
N VAL A 60 -23.07 -41.07 27.50
CA VAL A 60 -23.26 -40.83 26.05
C VAL A 60 -22.19 -39.84 25.54
N HIS A 61 -20.92 -40.12 25.87
CA HIS A 61 -19.82 -39.19 25.65
C HIS A 61 -19.20 -39.21 24.24
N ILE A 62 -19.77 -39.94 23.27
CA ILE A 62 -19.29 -39.92 21.87
C ILE A 62 -20.36 -39.45 20.88
N PHE A 63 -21.65 -39.62 21.19
CA PHE A 63 -22.72 -39.23 20.27
C PHE A 63 -23.08 -37.73 20.39
N CYS A 64 -22.94 -37.12 21.57
CA CYS A 64 -23.21 -35.69 21.75
C CYS A 64 -22.04 -34.77 21.35
N LEU A 65 -20.79 -35.25 21.31
CA LEU A 65 -19.67 -34.47 20.80
C LEU A 65 -19.79 -34.24 19.28
N ILE A 66 -20.42 -35.16 18.55
CA ILE A 66 -20.71 -35.00 17.12
C ILE A 66 -21.92 -34.09 16.91
N MET A 67 -22.92 -34.08 17.81
CA MET A 67 -24.10 -33.23 17.68
C MET A 67 -23.91 -31.79 18.20
N LEU A 68 -22.96 -31.53 19.12
CA LEU A 68 -22.63 -30.17 19.57
C LEU A 68 -21.49 -29.51 18.78
N TYR A 69 -20.68 -30.25 18.02
CA TYR A 69 -19.78 -29.66 17.03
C TYR A 69 -20.52 -29.27 15.72
N ILE A 70 -21.73 -29.80 15.52
CA ILE A 70 -22.52 -29.64 14.29
C ILE A 70 -23.72 -28.67 14.45
N GLY A 71 -23.84 -27.90 15.55
CA GLY A 71 -24.79 -26.78 15.52
C GLY A 71 -24.63 -25.66 16.55
N TYR A 72 -24.08 -24.49 16.24
CA TYR A 72 -23.53 -23.95 14.99
C TYR A 72 -22.55 -22.82 15.34
N SER A 73 -21.24 -23.07 15.25
CA SER A 73 -20.29 -22.00 14.96
C SER A 73 -20.52 -21.58 13.53
N THR A 74 -20.88 -20.33 13.27
CA THR A 74 -20.61 -19.78 11.94
C THR A 74 -19.12 -19.96 11.68
N ASN A 75 -18.76 -20.63 10.59
CA ASN A 75 -17.35 -20.72 10.18
C ASN A 75 -16.80 -19.28 10.12
N LEU A 76 -15.55 -19.03 10.52
CA LEU A 76 -14.90 -17.72 10.40
C LEU A 76 -15.14 -17.09 9.00
N GLN A 77 -15.24 -17.93 7.97
CA GLN A 77 -15.63 -17.55 6.62
C GLN A 77 -17.05 -16.94 6.52
N GLN A 78 -18.05 -17.53 7.18
CA GLN A 78 -19.42 -17.01 7.24
C GLN A 78 -19.51 -15.69 8.00
N GLN A 79 -18.73 -15.51 9.07
CA GLN A 79 -18.65 -14.22 9.78
C GLN A 79 -18.03 -13.14 8.90
N HIS A 80 -16.97 -13.49 8.17
CA HIS A 80 -16.34 -12.59 7.21
C HIS A 80 -17.31 -12.22 6.06
N HIS A 81 -18.10 -13.18 5.57
CA HIS A 81 -19.13 -12.94 4.56
C HIS A 81 -20.25 -12.03 5.07
N LEU A 82 -20.76 -12.25 6.28
CA LEU A 82 -21.76 -11.36 6.87
C LEU A 82 -21.21 -9.94 7.08
N MET A 83 -19.95 -9.80 7.51
CA MET A 83 -19.30 -8.49 7.64
C MET A 83 -19.14 -7.78 6.28
N LYS A 84 -18.85 -8.54 5.21
CA LYS A 84 -18.85 -8.00 3.84
C LYS A 84 -20.23 -7.51 3.42
N LEU A 85 -21.28 -8.30 3.67
CA LEU A 85 -22.66 -7.91 3.38
C LEU A 85 -23.06 -6.65 4.15
N LEU A 86 -22.75 -6.56 5.44
CA LEU A 86 -23.00 -5.36 6.23
C LEU A 86 -22.24 -4.15 5.67
N LYS A 87 -20.93 -4.23 5.45
CA LYS A 87 -20.16 -3.10 4.87
C LYS A 87 -20.71 -2.61 3.53
N GLN A 88 -21.24 -3.53 2.72
CA GLN A 88 -21.70 -3.20 1.37
C GLN A 88 -23.14 -2.67 1.34
N PHE A 89 -24.02 -3.16 2.22
CA PHE A 89 -25.45 -2.84 2.19
C PHE A 89 -25.94 -1.98 3.36
N ASP A 90 -25.16 -1.76 4.42
CA ASP A 90 -25.58 -0.99 5.62
C ASP A 90 -25.92 0.48 5.32
N ILE A 91 -25.40 1.02 4.20
CA ILE A 91 -25.77 2.36 3.72
C ILE A 91 -27.17 2.38 3.10
N LYS A 92 -27.66 1.24 2.60
CA LYS A 92 -28.87 1.14 1.78
C LYS A 92 -30.02 0.37 2.44
N LEU A 93 -29.71 -0.55 3.35
CA LEU A 93 -30.64 -1.45 3.99
C LEU A 93 -30.36 -1.51 5.49
N GLU A 94 -31.43 -1.57 6.29
CA GLU A 94 -31.29 -1.78 7.73
C GLU A 94 -30.55 -3.10 8.03
N LYS A 95 -29.70 -3.08 9.06
CA LYS A 95 -28.93 -4.27 9.52
C LYS A 95 -29.83 -5.47 9.80
N THR A 96 -31.06 -5.22 10.26
CA THR A 96 -32.11 -6.23 10.49
C THR A 96 -32.49 -6.94 9.20
N THR A 97 -32.73 -6.21 8.11
CA THR A 97 -33.01 -6.75 6.77
C THR A 97 -31.84 -7.56 6.23
N ILE A 98 -30.61 -7.07 6.39
CA ILE A 98 -29.38 -7.78 5.98
C ILE A 98 -29.26 -9.11 6.75
N SER A 99 -29.40 -9.07 8.07
CA SER A 99 -29.29 -10.25 8.94
C SER A 99 -30.42 -11.26 8.71
N GLN A 100 -31.65 -10.79 8.48
CA GLN A 100 -32.78 -11.66 8.20
C GLN A 100 -32.66 -12.33 6.84
N THR A 101 -32.21 -11.60 5.82
CA THR A 101 -31.95 -12.17 4.48
C THR A 101 -30.83 -13.20 4.55
N TRP A 102 -29.76 -12.92 5.29
CA TRP A 102 -28.67 -13.88 5.54
C TRP A 102 -29.17 -15.19 6.16
N LYS A 103 -30.11 -15.11 7.12
CA LYS A 103 -30.73 -16.30 7.72
C LYS A 103 -31.65 -17.03 6.75
N ASN A 104 -32.47 -16.29 5.99
CA ASN A 104 -33.45 -16.86 5.06
C ASN A 104 -32.79 -17.63 3.91
N TYR A 105 -31.58 -17.24 3.52
CA TYR A 105 -30.81 -17.88 2.45
C TYR A 105 -29.73 -18.82 3.00
N ASN A 106 -30.03 -19.45 4.14
CA ASN A 106 -29.19 -20.49 4.76
C ASN A 106 -27.73 -20.08 4.95
N GLN A 107 -27.44 -18.77 5.11
CA GLN A 107 -26.09 -18.25 5.28
C GLN A 107 -25.16 -18.52 4.09
N ILE A 108 -25.74 -18.64 2.89
CA ILE A 108 -25.02 -18.72 1.62
C ILE A 108 -24.80 -17.29 1.13
N TYR A 109 -23.53 -16.90 0.97
CA TYR A 109 -23.14 -15.54 0.62
C TYR A 109 -23.69 -15.08 -0.71
N GLU A 110 -23.49 -15.86 -1.78
CA GLU A 110 -23.97 -15.49 -3.11
C GLU A 110 -25.50 -15.32 -3.14
N ASP A 111 -26.25 -16.29 -2.60
CA ASP A 111 -27.71 -16.21 -2.60
C ASP A 111 -28.24 -15.05 -1.76
N THR A 112 -27.65 -14.82 -0.59
CA THR A 112 -28.00 -13.67 0.26
C THR A 112 -27.67 -12.36 -0.45
N PHE A 113 -26.51 -12.31 -1.09
CA PHE A 113 -26.01 -11.13 -1.79
C PHE A 113 -26.91 -10.76 -2.97
N GLU A 114 -27.28 -11.72 -3.81
CA GLU A 114 -28.20 -11.50 -4.93
C GLU A 114 -29.58 -11.08 -4.44
N LYS A 115 -30.08 -11.66 -3.35
CA LYS A 115 -31.36 -11.22 -2.81
C LYS A 115 -31.30 -9.81 -2.24
N LEU A 116 -30.26 -9.46 -1.49
CA LEU A 116 -30.07 -8.09 -1.00
C LEU A 116 -29.92 -7.09 -2.15
N ARG A 117 -29.27 -7.48 -3.24
CA ARG A 117 -29.19 -6.68 -4.47
C ARG A 117 -30.57 -6.51 -5.12
N GLU A 118 -31.39 -7.55 -5.21
CA GLU A 118 -32.76 -7.50 -5.73
C GLU A 118 -33.66 -6.60 -4.86
N ILE A 119 -33.53 -6.71 -3.52
CA ILE A 119 -34.21 -5.83 -2.57
C ILE A 119 -33.79 -4.37 -2.82
N CYS A 120 -32.49 -4.10 -2.98
CA CYS A 120 -32.00 -2.77 -3.37
C CYS A 120 -32.51 -2.32 -4.75
N ALA A 121 -32.64 -3.21 -5.72
CA ALA A 121 -33.12 -2.88 -7.07
C ALA A 121 -34.62 -2.57 -7.11
N THR A 122 -35.39 -3.10 -6.15
CA THR A 122 -36.84 -2.88 -6.03
C THR A 122 -37.19 -1.70 -5.12
N SER A 123 -36.38 -1.40 -4.10
CA SER A 123 -36.44 -0.12 -3.35
C SER A 123 -36.08 1.10 -4.21
N ASN A 124 -35.47 0.85 -5.38
CA ASN A 124 -34.84 1.86 -6.23
C ASN A 124 -35.78 2.89 -6.89
N LEU A 125 -37.10 2.72 -6.83
CA LEU A 125 -38.04 3.71 -7.39
C LEU A 125 -38.18 4.95 -6.48
N ASN A 126 -38.00 4.77 -5.17
CA ASN A 126 -37.81 5.87 -4.22
C ASN A 126 -36.33 6.33 -4.21
N GLU A 127 -35.37 5.42 -4.43
CA GLU A 127 -33.95 5.79 -4.59
C GLU A 127 -33.71 6.59 -5.87
N LEU A 128 -34.56 6.57 -6.90
CA LEU A 128 -34.41 7.47 -8.06
C LEU A 128 -34.64 8.94 -7.66
N LYS A 129 -35.58 9.18 -6.73
CA LYS A 129 -35.80 10.52 -6.14
C LYS A 129 -34.65 10.89 -5.21
N GLU A 130 -34.17 9.94 -4.41
CA GLU A 130 -33.00 10.12 -3.54
C GLU A 130 -31.69 10.28 -4.31
N TYR A 131 -31.54 9.62 -5.46
CA TYR A 131 -30.41 9.71 -6.38
C TYR A 131 -30.45 11.05 -7.10
N LYS A 132 -31.62 11.51 -7.57
CA LYS A 132 -31.78 12.88 -8.07
C LYS A 132 -31.46 13.90 -6.97
N ALA A 133 -31.89 13.67 -5.74
CA ALA A 133 -31.52 14.52 -4.60
C ALA A 133 -30.00 14.49 -4.32
N ASN A 134 -29.36 13.32 -4.36
CA ASN A 134 -27.92 13.14 -4.17
C ASN A 134 -27.09 13.73 -5.31
N VAL A 135 -27.57 13.64 -6.55
CA VAL A 135 -26.97 14.31 -7.72
C VAL A 135 -27.08 15.82 -7.57
N ASN A 136 -28.23 16.32 -7.11
CA ASN A 136 -28.41 17.74 -6.84
C ASN A 136 -27.49 18.21 -5.71
N ILE A 137 -27.44 17.50 -4.57
CA ILE A 137 -26.50 17.77 -3.47
C ILE A 137 -25.04 17.78 -3.97
N LYS A 138 -24.68 16.84 -4.85
CA LYS A 138 -23.33 16.78 -5.44
C LYS A 138 -23.06 17.97 -6.36
N ASN A 139 -24.06 18.46 -7.09
CA ASN A 139 -23.95 19.64 -7.94
C ASN A 139 -23.89 20.93 -7.12
N GLU A 140 -24.72 21.06 -6.08
CA GLU A 140 -24.72 22.16 -5.12
C GLU A 140 -23.34 22.31 -4.47
N LEU A 141 -22.82 21.24 -3.86
CA LEU A 141 -21.48 21.21 -3.25
C LEU A 141 -20.38 21.50 -4.27
N LYS A 142 -20.53 21.04 -5.52
CA LYS A 142 -19.56 21.31 -6.59
C LYS A 142 -19.53 22.80 -6.93
N ILE A 143 -20.67 23.48 -6.98
CA ILE A 143 -20.77 24.93 -7.27
C ILE A 143 -20.14 25.72 -6.12
N SER A 144 -20.54 25.44 -4.87
CA SER A 144 -19.99 26.13 -3.69
C SER A 144 -18.47 25.95 -3.61
N ARG A 145 -17.97 24.73 -3.81
CA ARG A 145 -16.52 24.45 -3.86
C ARG A 145 -15.80 25.22 -4.98
N GLU A 146 -16.32 25.21 -6.22
CA GLU A 146 -15.73 25.94 -7.35
C GLU A 146 -15.62 27.43 -7.01
N MET A 147 -16.64 28.00 -6.35
CA MET A 147 -16.64 29.40 -5.94
C MET A 147 -15.70 29.71 -4.79
N CYS A 148 -15.72 28.92 -3.71
CA CYS A 148 -14.80 29.09 -2.58
C CYS A 148 -13.34 29.00 -3.07
N LEU A 149 -13.00 28.01 -3.90
CA LEU A 149 -11.66 27.88 -4.46
C LEU A 149 -11.27 29.09 -5.32
N HIS A 150 -12.18 29.60 -6.14
CA HIS A 150 -11.93 30.78 -6.98
C HIS A 150 -11.66 32.03 -6.14
N ILE A 151 -12.49 32.28 -5.12
CA ILE A 151 -12.35 33.42 -4.20
C ILE A 151 -11.03 33.32 -3.43
N LEU A 152 -10.80 32.19 -2.78
CA LEU A 152 -9.60 31.93 -1.99
C LEU A 152 -8.34 32.07 -2.84
N TRP A 153 -8.33 31.48 -4.05
CA TRP A 153 -7.19 31.58 -4.94
C TRP A 153 -6.86 33.03 -5.32
N ASN A 154 -7.86 33.83 -5.67
CA ASN A 154 -7.64 35.24 -6.02
C ASN A 154 -7.02 36.03 -4.87
N ILE A 155 -7.47 35.80 -3.64
CA ILE A 155 -6.90 36.45 -2.44
C ILE A 155 -5.48 35.96 -2.18
N LEU A 156 -5.26 34.64 -2.22
CA LEU A 156 -3.97 34.01 -1.96
C LEU A 156 -2.91 34.41 -3.00
N LYS A 157 -3.30 34.55 -4.27
CA LYS A 157 -2.42 34.97 -5.37
C LYS A 157 -2.10 36.46 -5.30
N TYR A 158 -3.08 37.28 -4.92
CA TYR A 158 -2.97 38.75 -4.93
C TYR A 158 -3.32 39.36 -3.58
N PRO A 159 -2.59 39.03 -2.50
CA PRO A 159 -2.99 39.41 -1.14
C PRO A 159 -3.01 40.93 -0.94
N LYS A 160 -2.26 41.70 -1.72
CA LYS A 160 -2.24 43.17 -1.60
C LYS A 160 -3.36 43.87 -2.36
N HIS A 161 -4.09 43.17 -3.23
CA HIS A 161 -5.10 43.78 -4.08
C HIS A 161 -6.46 43.75 -3.38
N ILE A 162 -6.88 44.90 -2.86
CA ILE A 162 -8.15 45.08 -2.13
C ILE A 162 -9.36 44.62 -2.96
N LYS A 163 -9.30 44.75 -4.30
CA LYS A 163 -10.36 44.29 -5.20
C LYS A 163 -10.77 42.83 -4.99
N TYR A 164 -9.84 41.94 -4.65
CA TYR A 164 -10.16 40.52 -4.43
C TYR A 164 -10.67 40.22 -3.02
N ARG A 165 -10.64 41.21 -2.12
CA ARG A 165 -11.20 41.14 -0.77
C ARG A 165 -12.67 41.60 -0.73
N GLN A 166 -13.22 42.02 -1.86
CA GLN A 166 -14.61 42.46 -1.98
C GLN A 166 -15.35 41.60 -3.00
N ILE A 167 -16.51 41.08 -2.64
CA ILE A 167 -17.38 40.32 -3.54
C ILE A 167 -18.70 41.08 -3.66
N HIS A 168 -19.00 41.51 -4.88
CA HIS A 168 -20.24 42.23 -5.15
C HIS A 168 -21.43 41.28 -5.09
N LYS A 169 -22.44 41.56 -4.25
CA LYS A 169 -23.59 40.67 -4.01
C LYS A 169 -24.30 40.28 -5.30
N GLN A 170 -24.61 41.26 -6.15
CA GLN A 170 -25.30 40.98 -7.43
C GLN A 170 -24.44 40.12 -8.37
N ALA A 171 -23.12 40.27 -8.35
CA ALA A 171 -22.25 39.50 -9.22
C ALA A 171 -22.16 38.04 -8.76
N LEU A 172 -22.07 37.82 -7.44
CA LEU A 172 -22.16 36.50 -6.83
C LEU A 172 -23.50 35.83 -7.14
N TYR A 173 -24.60 36.54 -6.90
CA TYR A 173 -25.96 36.06 -7.17
C TYR A 173 -26.14 35.64 -8.64
N ASN A 174 -25.80 36.51 -9.59
CA ASN A 174 -25.93 36.23 -11.02
C ASN A 174 -25.08 35.02 -11.46
N TYR A 175 -23.87 34.91 -10.92
CA TYR A 175 -22.99 33.78 -11.23
C TYR A 175 -23.55 32.45 -10.68
N LEU A 176 -23.93 32.42 -9.40
CA LEU A 176 -24.51 31.24 -8.76
C LEU A 176 -25.79 30.82 -9.47
N PHE A 177 -26.66 31.79 -9.80
CA PHE A 177 -27.90 31.54 -10.54
C PHE A 177 -27.64 30.86 -11.89
N GLN A 178 -26.70 31.39 -12.68
CA GLN A 178 -26.34 30.81 -13.97
C GLN A 178 -25.77 29.39 -13.82
N LYS A 179 -24.91 29.16 -12.82
CA LYS A 179 -24.31 27.85 -12.55
C LYS A 179 -25.34 26.83 -12.06
N CYS A 180 -26.21 27.21 -11.14
CA CYS A 180 -27.28 26.36 -10.64
C CYS A 180 -28.24 25.96 -11.76
N HIS A 181 -28.66 26.91 -12.61
CA HIS A 181 -29.48 26.63 -13.78
C HIS A 181 -28.79 25.65 -14.75
N THR A 182 -27.49 25.82 -14.99
CA THR A 182 -26.71 24.95 -15.89
C THR A 182 -26.59 23.52 -15.36
N LEU A 183 -26.48 23.34 -14.05
CA LEU A 183 -26.27 22.04 -13.40
C LEU A 183 -27.54 21.44 -12.80
N GLY A 184 -28.68 22.11 -12.90
CA GLY A 184 -29.94 21.69 -12.28
C GLY A 184 -29.89 21.65 -10.74
N ALA A 185 -29.08 22.51 -10.12
CA ALA A 185 -28.94 22.60 -8.66
C ALA A 185 -29.96 23.59 -8.06
N ASP A 186 -30.31 23.41 -6.79
CA ASP A 186 -31.19 24.35 -6.07
C ASP A 186 -30.43 25.66 -5.79
N PHE A 187 -30.90 26.75 -6.39
CA PHE A 187 -30.27 28.06 -6.28
C PHE A 187 -30.32 28.63 -4.86
N GLU A 188 -31.46 28.54 -4.18
CA GLU A 188 -31.63 29.15 -2.85
C GLU A 188 -30.76 28.44 -1.82
N LYS A 189 -30.66 27.11 -1.93
CA LYS A 189 -29.78 26.32 -1.07
C LYS A 189 -28.30 26.61 -1.32
N VAL A 190 -27.86 26.65 -2.58
CA VAL A 190 -26.46 27.00 -2.91
C VAL A 190 -26.12 28.42 -2.46
N LEU A 191 -27.05 29.36 -2.59
CA LEU A 191 -26.85 30.72 -2.12
C LEU A 191 -26.65 30.72 -0.60
N MET A 192 -27.56 30.10 0.15
CA MET A 192 -27.46 30.00 1.62
C MET A 192 -26.15 29.34 2.06
N ASP A 193 -25.78 28.20 1.46
CA ASP A 193 -24.52 27.51 1.74
C ASP A 193 -23.34 28.44 1.44
N MET A 194 -23.33 29.12 0.30
CA MET A 194 -22.25 30.03 -0.06
C MET A 194 -22.15 31.22 0.89
N GLU A 195 -23.27 31.78 1.39
CA GLU A 195 -23.24 32.85 2.37
C GLU A 195 -22.63 32.37 3.70
N ASN A 196 -23.01 31.19 4.18
CA ASN A 196 -22.42 30.58 5.38
C ASN A 196 -20.91 30.34 5.21
N GLU A 197 -20.50 29.80 4.05
CA GLU A 197 -19.09 29.55 3.74
C GLU A 197 -18.28 30.85 3.64
N LEU A 198 -18.88 31.95 3.16
CA LEU A 198 -18.23 33.25 3.18
C LEU A 198 -18.00 33.75 4.60
N GLU A 199 -18.97 33.57 5.50
CA GLU A 199 -18.83 33.91 6.93
C GLU A 199 -17.74 33.07 7.60
N ASP A 200 -17.69 31.77 7.32
CA ASP A 200 -16.64 30.86 7.81
C ASP A 200 -15.25 31.23 7.27
N LEU A 201 -15.20 31.79 6.06
CA LEU A 201 -14.00 32.41 5.47
C LEU A 201 -13.74 33.83 5.97
N GLU A 202 -14.41 34.29 7.03
CA GLU A 202 -14.26 35.60 7.67
C GLU A 202 -14.64 36.80 6.80
N PHE A 203 -15.49 36.60 5.78
CA PHE A 203 -16.14 37.70 5.09
C PHE A 203 -17.33 38.22 5.91
N LYS A 204 -17.58 39.53 5.82
CA LYS A 204 -18.75 40.18 6.41
C LYS A 204 -19.52 40.98 5.38
N LYS A 205 -20.84 40.97 5.49
CA LYS A 205 -21.71 41.86 4.72
C LYS A 205 -21.50 43.31 5.19
N GLY A 206 -21.20 44.20 4.25
CA GLY A 206 -21.20 45.64 4.48
C GLY A 206 -22.60 46.24 4.40
N ASN A 207 -22.71 47.55 4.65
CA ASN A 207 -23.99 48.27 4.59
C ASN A 207 -24.58 48.34 3.18
N ASP A 208 -23.75 48.15 2.15
CA ASP A 208 -24.14 48.04 0.74
C ASP A 208 -24.45 46.60 0.32
N GLU A 209 -24.59 45.70 1.30
CA GLU A 209 -24.81 44.27 1.16
C GLU A 209 -23.70 43.49 0.42
N ASN A 210 -22.59 44.15 0.05
CA ASN A 210 -21.43 43.47 -0.52
C ASN A 210 -20.64 42.75 0.57
N TRP A 211 -19.90 41.72 0.19
CA TRP A 211 -19.07 40.97 1.13
C TRP A 211 -17.65 41.51 1.15
N TYR A 212 -17.12 41.73 2.35
CA TYR A 212 -15.77 42.26 2.58
C TYR A 212 -15.00 41.32 3.50
N TYR A 213 -13.78 40.95 3.10
CA TYR A 213 -12.89 40.20 3.98
C TYR A 213 -12.39 41.13 5.11
N GLN A 214 -12.67 40.76 6.36
CA GLN A 214 -12.68 41.71 7.48
C GLN A 214 -11.29 42.23 7.90
N TYR A 215 -10.20 41.57 7.51
CA TYR A 215 -8.88 41.90 8.04
C TYR A 215 -8.07 42.85 7.15
N ASP A 216 -7.54 43.90 7.78
CA ASP A 216 -6.49 44.75 7.20
C ASP A 216 -5.25 43.92 6.83
N ARG A 217 -4.90 42.94 7.69
CA ARG A 217 -3.83 41.96 7.48
C ARG A 217 -4.41 40.59 7.18
N ILE A 218 -4.25 40.14 5.93
CA ILE A 218 -4.66 38.80 5.53
C ILE A 218 -3.95 37.75 6.37
N GLN A 219 -4.73 36.89 7.02
CA GLN A 219 -4.24 35.70 7.68
C GLN A 219 -3.96 34.61 6.64
N LEU A 220 -2.84 34.73 5.91
CA LEU A 220 -2.51 33.84 4.79
C LEU A 220 -2.52 32.36 5.20
N LEU A 221 -2.10 32.04 6.42
CA LEU A 221 -2.14 30.68 6.95
C LEU A 221 -3.57 30.16 7.11
N HIS A 222 -4.50 30.98 7.60
CA HIS A 222 -5.91 30.61 7.74
C HIS A 222 -6.53 30.37 6.36
N LEU A 223 -6.39 31.34 5.43
CA LEU A 223 -6.90 31.19 4.06
C LEU A 223 -6.30 29.99 3.33
N TRP A 224 -5.02 29.69 3.56
CA TRP A 224 -4.38 28.50 3.02
C TRP A 224 -5.01 27.21 3.57
N LYS A 225 -5.28 27.14 4.87
CA LYS A 225 -5.97 25.98 5.47
C LYS A 225 -7.37 25.80 4.89
N CYS A 226 -8.11 26.89 4.70
CA CYS A 226 -9.43 26.83 4.07
C CYS A 226 -9.35 26.40 2.60
N TYR A 227 -8.36 26.90 1.85
CA TYR A 227 -8.12 26.48 0.46
C TYR A 227 -7.75 24.99 0.39
N SER A 228 -6.85 24.53 1.26
CA SER A 228 -6.47 23.13 1.38
C SER A 228 -7.67 22.24 1.73
N HIS A 229 -8.51 22.66 2.67
CA HIS A 229 -9.76 21.97 3.01
C HIS A 229 -10.63 21.76 1.76
N TRP A 230 -10.92 22.83 1.02
CA TRP A 230 -11.77 22.76 -0.16
C TRP A 230 -11.17 21.94 -1.31
N ILE A 231 -9.85 22.01 -1.53
CA ILE A 231 -9.17 21.15 -2.50
C ILE A 231 -9.31 19.68 -2.12
N ASN A 232 -9.12 19.35 -0.84
CA ASN A 232 -9.24 17.97 -0.35
C ASN A 232 -10.68 17.41 -0.45
N GLN A 233 -11.70 18.27 -0.62
CA GLN A 233 -13.08 17.83 -0.91
C GLN A 233 -13.30 17.45 -2.39
N GLN A 234 -12.33 17.66 -3.29
CA GLN A 234 -12.43 17.19 -4.67
C GLN A 234 -12.52 15.65 -4.72
N ILE A 235 -13.33 15.10 -5.63
CA ILE A 235 -13.57 13.65 -5.74
C ILE A 235 -12.25 12.89 -5.98
N VAL A 236 -11.32 13.51 -6.71
CA VAL A 236 -9.98 12.95 -6.97
C VAL A 236 -9.22 12.70 -5.67
N TYR A 237 -9.35 13.57 -4.66
CA TYR A 237 -8.74 13.38 -3.34
C TYR A 237 -9.38 12.24 -2.56
N LYS A 238 -10.70 12.05 -2.68
CA LYS A 238 -11.41 10.96 -1.99
C LYS A 238 -11.04 9.58 -2.53
N THR A 239 -10.59 9.50 -3.78
CA THR A 239 -10.23 8.24 -4.45
C THR A 239 -8.73 7.94 -4.43
N ARG A 240 -7.88 8.94 -4.20
CA ARG A 240 -6.44 8.78 -4.15
C ARG A 240 -5.95 8.72 -2.71
N TYR A 241 -5.48 7.53 -2.32
CA TYR A 241 -4.73 7.37 -1.08
C TYR A 241 -3.36 8.07 -1.22
N ASN A 242 -2.94 8.77 -0.16
CA ASN A 242 -1.58 9.29 0.04
C ASN A 242 -1.13 10.46 -0.84
N ILE A 243 -1.99 11.46 -1.10
CA ILE A 243 -1.51 12.71 -1.70
C ILE A 243 -0.53 13.38 -0.72
N PRO A 244 0.74 13.60 -1.11
CA PRO A 244 1.74 14.16 -0.19
C PRO A 244 1.31 15.56 0.28
N LYS A 245 1.14 15.72 1.58
CA LYS A 245 0.81 17.03 2.19
C LYS A 245 2.02 17.95 2.25
N ARG A 246 3.23 17.38 2.34
CA ARG A 246 4.48 18.14 2.39
C ARG A 246 5.41 17.63 1.30
N VAL A 247 6.08 18.55 0.62
CA VAL A 247 7.07 18.24 -0.40
C VAL A 247 8.28 19.14 -0.20
N CYS A 248 9.47 18.58 -0.42
CA CYS A 248 10.70 19.36 -0.43
C CYS A 248 11.06 19.71 -1.88
N MET A 249 11.12 20.99 -2.24
CA MET A 249 11.39 21.44 -3.62
C MET A 249 12.68 22.24 -3.69
N LEU A 250 13.51 21.96 -4.71
CA LEU A 250 14.69 22.76 -5.01
C LEU A 250 14.27 24.09 -5.61
N TRP A 251 14.59 25.18 -4.91
CA TRP A 251 14.26 26.52 -5.37
C TRP A 251 15.44 27.48 -5.19
N ASN A 252 15.89 28.07 -6.29
CA ASN A 252 17.07 28.95 -6.32
C ASN A 252 18.30 28.27 -5.68
N GLY A 253 18.56 27.02 -6.05
CA GLY A 253 19.68 26.21 -5.56
C GLY A 253 19.57 25.76 -4.09
N LYS A 254 18.43 25.99 -3.42
CA LYS A 254 18.21 25.57 -2.03
C LYS A 254 16.96 24.72 -1.90
N TRP A 255 17.08 23.60 -1.20
CA TRP A 255 15.94 22.76 -0.81
C TRP A 255 15.09 23.46 0.24
N LYS A 256 13.77 23.40 0.07
CA LYS A 256 12.80 24.01 0.99
C LYS A 256 11.57 23.14 1.08
N ASP A 257 11.05 23.06 2.29
CA ASP A 257 9.79 22.37 2.56
C ASP A 257 8.61 23.27 2.27
N TYR A 258 7.61 22.70 1.62
CA TYR A 258 6.35 23.32 1.28
C TYR A 258 5.22 22.41 1.73
N GLU A 259 4.13 23.00 2.22
CA GLU A 259 2.85 22.30 2.21
C GLU A 259 2.30 22.33 0.77
N SER A 260 1.79 21.21 0.28
CA SER A 260 1.34 21.06 -1.10
C SER A 260 -0.12 20.66 -1.20
N VAL A 261 -0.83 21.29 -2.13
CA VAL A 261 -2.13 20.82 -2.62
C VAL A 261 -2.15 20.84 -4.16
N PHE A 262 -2.96 19.98 -4.76
CA PHE A 262 -3.05 19.71 -6.19
C PHE A 262 -4.42 20.18 -6.66
N ASP A 263 -4.44 21.33 -7.33
CA ASP A 263 -5.65 21.80 -7.98
C ASP A 263 -5.78 21.11 -9.34
N TYR A 264 -6.47 19.98 -9.36
CA TYR A 264 -6.69 19.18 -10.56
C TYR A 264 -7.52 19.92 -11.60
N GLU A 265 -8.42 20.81 -11.17
CA GLU A 265 -9.27 21.59 -12.06
C GLU A 265 -8.44 22.60 -12.86
N HIS A 266 -7.47 23.25 -12.21
CA HIS A 266 -6.56 24.21 -12.84
C HIS A 266 -5.22 23.61 -13.24
N ARG A 267 -5.02 22.29 -13.07
CA ARG A 267 -3.78 21.56 -13.39
C ARG A 267 -2.54 22.19 -12.75
N THR A 268 -2.66 22.57 -11.48
CA THR A 268 -1.65 23.36 -10.77
C THR A 268 -1.27 22.70 -9.45
N ILE A 269 0.04 22.64 -9.15
CA ILE A 269 0.53 22.33 -7.79
C ILE A 269 0.67 23.63 -7.03
N MET A 270 -0.01 23.72 -5.91
CA MET A 270 0.02 24.86 -5.01
C MET A 270 0.95 24.54 -3.86
N LEU A 271 1.92 25.42 -3.61
CA LEU A 271 2.98 25.24 -2.62
C LEU A 271 2.97 26.40 -1.64
N PHE A 272 2.86 26.11 -0.35
CA PHE A 272 2.87 27.11 0.72
C PHE A 272 4.14 27.01 1.56
N ASP A 273 4.91 28.11 1.59
CA ASP A 273 6.09 28.31 2.44
C ASP A 273 5.61 28.89 3.77
N GLU A 274 5.40 28.02 4.76
CA GLU A 274 4.89 28.41 6.09
C GLU A 274 5.81 29.43 6.77
N ASN A 275 7.14 29.28 6.61
CA ASN A 275 8.12 30.18 7.22
C ASN A 275 8.06 31.61 6.64
N LYS A 276 7.69 31.74 5.37
CA LYS A 276 7.62 33.05 4.68
C LYS A 276 6.22 33.55 4.47
N LEU A 277 5.21 32.73 4.79
CA LEU A 277 3.81 32.93 4.43
C LEU A 277 3.67 33.31 2.95
N LYS A 278 4.32 32.53 2.07
CA LYS A 278 4.31 32.77 0.61
C LYS A 278 3.76 31.56 -0.12
N ILE A 279 2.86 31.81 -1.06
CA ILE A 279 2.29 30.79 -1.93
C ILE A 279 2.99 30.85 -3.28
N LYS A 280 3.17 29.68 -3.87
CA LYS A 280 3.62 29.48 -5.25
C LYS A 280 2.67 28.54 -5.95
N SER A 281 2.54 28.72 -7.25
CA SER A 281 1.78 27.85 -8.14
C SER A 281 2.70 27.31 -9.21
N LEU A 282 2.69 26.01 -9.43
CA LEU A 282 3.38 25.34 -10.54
C LEU A 282 2.33 24.85 -11.52
N GLN A 283 2.27 25.49 -12.70
CA GLN A 283 1.35 25.11 -13.76
C GLN A 283 1.90 23.88 -14.49
N LEU A 284 1.28 22.72 -14.31
CA LEU A 284 1.78 21.45 -14.86
C LEU A 284 1.37 21.22 -16.32
N GLY A 285 0.18 21.66 -16.69
CA GLY A 285 -0.38 21.48 -18.03
C GLY A 285 -1.15 22.72 -18.51
N ASN A 286 -1.77 22.63 -19.67
CA ASN A 286 -2.57 23.73 -20.20
C ASN A 286 -3.80 23.95 -19.30
N PRO A 287 -4.01 25.17 -18.75
CA PRO A 287 -5.11 25.45 -17.85
C PRO A 287 -6.49 25.46 -18.54
N LYS A 288 -6.55 25.43 -19.88
CA LYS A 288 -7.81 25.33 -20.60
C LYS A 288 -8.40 23.93 -20.39
N ARG A 289 -9.60 23.87 -19.80
CA ARG A 289 -10.35 22.62 -19.49
C ARG A 289 -10.40 21.59 -20.64
N SER A 290 -10.26 22.01 -21.89
CA SER A 290 -10.42 21.16 -23.07
C SER A 290 -9.19 20.36 -23.49
N SER A 291 -7.97 20.70 -23.04
CA SER A 291 -6.79 19.90 -23.40
C SER A 291 -6.66 18.72 -22.46
N LEU A 292 -6.92 17.52 -22.99
CA LEU A 292 -6.90 16.26 -22.24
C LEU A 292 -5.48 15.88 -21.76
N GLU A 293 -4.42 16.48 -22.31
CA GLU A 293 -3.02 16.13 -22.04
C GLU A 293 -2.40 16.91 -20.88
N PHE A 294 -2.01 16.21 -19.81
CA PHE A 294 -0.86 16.68 -19.03
C PHE A 294 0.39 16.22 -19.77
N ASN A 295 0.97 17.09 -20.58
CA ASN A 295 2.31 16.88 -21.13
C ASN A 295 3.35 17.16 -20.02
N VAL A 296 3.23 16.42 -18.91
CA VAL A 296 4.14 16.51 -17.77
C VAL A 296 5.24 15.50 -17.97
N SER A 297 6.45 15.99 -18.16
CA SER A 297 7.65 15.16 -18.18
C SER A 297 8.01 14.80 -16.75
N ILE A 298 8.02 13.52 -16.42
CA ILE A 298 8.33 12.99 -15.09
C ILE A 298 9.62 12.18 -15.16
N GLN A 299 10.65 12.59 -14.43
CA GLN A 299 11.91 11.85 -14.32
C GLN A 299 12.19 11.51 -12.86
N TRP A 300 12.67 10.29 -12.61
CA TRP A 300 13.08 9.86 -11.28
C TRP A 300 14.61 9.90 -11.18
N TYR A 301 15.10 10.19 -9.99
CA TYR A 301 16.50 9.95 -9.62
C TYR A 301 16.58 9.72 -8.11
N ASN A 302 17.70 9.20 -7.64
CA ASN A 302 17.99 9.08 -6.22
C ASN A 302 19.14 10.03 -5.90
N ASP A 303 18.95 10.86 -4.88
CA ASP A 303 20.02 11.71 -4.39
C ASP A 303 20.68 11.06 -3.18
N LEU A 304 21.96 10.73 -3.36
CA LEU A 304 22.81 10.08 -2.39
C LEU A 304 23.95 11.00 -1.93
N SER A 305 23.94 12.29 -2.28
CA SER A 305 25.04 13.21 -1.95
C SER A 305 25.31 13.28 -0.45
N ASP A 306 24.23 13.23 0.34
CA ASP A 306 24.26 13.47 1.78
C ASP A 306 24.28 12.17 2.60
N VAL A 307 24.34 11.00 1.94
CA VAL A 307 24.22 9.70 2.62
C VAL A 307 25.39 9.44 3.58
N HIS A 308 26.59 9.95 3.28
CA HIS A 308 27.76 9.78 4.14
C HIS A 308 27.69 10.65 5.41
N ASN A 309 26.99 11.78 5.36
CA ASN A 309 26.93 12.75 6.46
C ASN A 309 25.68 12.57 7.33
N THR A 310 24.55 12.29 6.69
CA THR A 310 23.24 12.25 7.34
C THR A 310 22.66 10.84 7.42
N HIS A 311 23.23 9.88 6.69
CA HIS A 311 22.64 8.55 6.47
C HIS A 311 21.24 8.58 5.81
N VAL A 312 20.82 9.73 5.28
CA VAL A 312 19.55 9.88 4.57
C VAL A 312 19.77 9.72 3.07
N LYS A 313 18.90 8.94 2.43
CA LYS A 313 18.77 8.86 0.99
C LYS A 313 17.49 9.58 0.60
N TRP A 314 17.53 10.37 -0.47
CA TRP A 314 16.32 11.06 -0.94
C TRP A 314 15.82 10.45 -2.23
N ALA A 315 14.53 10.08 -2.24
CA ALA A 315 13.86 9.71 -3.47
C ALA A 315 13.46 11.02 -4.17
N CYS A 316 13.96 11.23 -5.39
CA CYS A 316 13.80 12.50 -6.07
C CYS A 316 13.00 12.40 -7.37
N LEU A 317 12.29 13.47 -7.69
CA LEU A 317 11.41 13.61 -8.85
C LEU A 317 11.72 14.91 -9.58
N ILE A 318 11.79 14.89 -10.90
CA ILE A 318 11.88 16.10 -11.73
C ILE A 318 10.62 16.20 -12.57
N LEU A 319 9.93 17.33 -12.45
CA LEU A 319 8.76 17.67 -13.26
C LEU A 319 9.13 18.73 -14.30
N ASN A 320 8.75 18.47 -15.55
CA ASN A 320 8.99 19.36 -16.70
C ASN A 320 10.45 19.82 -16.82
N HIS A 321 11.39 18.94 -16.48
CA HIS A 321 12.84 19.19 -16.48
C HIS A 321 13.29 20.39 -15.64
N THR A 322 12.41 20.95 -14.80
CA THR A 322 12.62 22.25 -14.15
C THR A 322 12.41 22.17 -12.64
N TRP A 323 11.38 21.47 -12.19
CA TRP A 323 11.02 21.43 -10.77
C TRP A 323 11.50 20.13 -10.15
N HIS A 324 12.52 20.23 -9.30
CA HIS A 324 13.08 19.10 -8.58
C HIS A 324 12.44 18.99 -7.21
N PHE A 325 11.96 17.80 -6.88
CA PHE A 325 11.39 17.45 -5.58
C PHE A 325 12.22 16.34 -4.91
N ARG A 326 12.26 16.37 -3.58
CA ARG A 326 12.77 15.33 -2.69
C ARG A 326 11.61 14.83 -1.81
N THR A 327 11.51 13.52 -1.66
CA THR A 327 10.60 12.84 -0.72
C THR A 327 11.42 11.91 0.18
N ILE A 328 10.86 11.59 1.36
CA ILE A 328 11.58 10.82 2.39
C ILE A 328 11.83 9.39 1.90
N ASP A 329 10.84 8.81 1.24
CA ASP A 329 10.93 7.48 0.68
C ASP A 329 10.45 7.41 -0.78
N TRP A 330 10.67 6.25 -1.38
CA TRP A 330 10.30 5.97 -2.76
C TRP A 330 8.79 5.86 -2.97
N SER A 331 8.01 5.50 -1.94
CA SER A 331 6.55 5.40 -2.01
C SER A 331 5.95 6.80 -2.12
N GLU A 332 6.41 7.75 -1.31
CA GLU A 332 6.01 9.16 -1.41
C GLU A 332 6.37 9.76 -2.78
N ARG A 333 7.52 9.38 -3.36
CA ARG A 333 7.90 9.80 -4.72
C ARG A 333 6.92 9.25 -5.75
N GLU A 334 6.57 7.97 -5.65
CA GLU A 334 5.61 7.33 -6.54
C GLU A 334 4.23 7.96 -6.37
N ASP A 335 3.77 8.20 -5.14
CA ASP A 335 2.50 8.88 -4.86
C ASP A 335 2.50 10.30 -5.43
N LEU A 336 3.59 11.06 -5.27
CA LEU A 336 3.76 12.37 -5.89
C LEU A 336 3.73 12.30 -7.42
N ALA A 337 4.44 11.34 -8.01
CA ALA A 337 4.45 11.11 -9.45
C ALA A 337 3.04 10.75 -9.96
N ASN A 338 2.30 9.92 -9.22
CA ASN A 338 0.92 9.54 -9.50
C ASN A 338 -0.06 10.70 -9.34
N CYS A 339 0.24 11.64 -8.44
CA CYS A 339 -0.56 12.86 -8.30
C CYS A 339 -0.49 13.72 -9.56
N VAL A 340 0.66 13.77 -10.22
CA VAL A 340 0.92 14.66 -11.36
C VAL A 340 0.86 13.97 -12.71
N SER A 341 0.96 12.64 -12.73
CA SER A 341 0.59 11.84 -13.90
C SER A 341 -0.93 11.80 -14.00
N VAL A 342 -1.41 11.65 -15.23
CA VAL A 342 -2.85 11.51 -15.52
C VAL A 342 -3.31 10.09 -15.21
N ASP A 343 -2.86 9.57 -14.08
CA ASP A 343 -3.26 8.24 -13.65
C ASP A 343 -4.58 8.34 -12.92
N GLU A 344 -5.47 7.42 -13.18
CA GLU A 344 -6.84 7.40 -12.71
C GLU A 344 -6.95 7.69 -11.20
N SER A 345 -8.06 8.32 -10.77
CA SER A 345 -8.67 7.94 -9.49
C SER A 345 -8.61 6.43 -9.43
N LYS A 346 -7.98 5.82 -8.41
CA LYS A 346 -8.01 4.37 -8.24
C LYS A 346 -9.47 3.96 -8.45
N ASN A 347 -9.79 3.39 -9.62
CA ASN A 347 -10.89 2.48 -9.74
C ASN A 347 -10.43 1.42 -8.75
N ILE A 348 -10.96 1.52 -7.52
CA ILE A 348 -10.94 0.41 -6.60
C ILE A 348 -11.52 -0.68 -7.47
N GLN A 349 -10.65 -1.54 -7.99
CA GLN A 349 -11.00 -2.89 -8.33
C GLN A 349 -11.61 -3.42 -7.03
N ILE A 350 -12.91 -3.16 -6.86
CA ILE A 350 -13.82 -4.16 -6.34
C ILE A 350 -13.42 -5.36 -7.17
N ILE A 351 -12.68 -6.22 -6.49
CA ILE A 351 -12.02 -7.38 -7.03
C ILE A 351 -13.01 -8.03 -7.99
N ASP A 352 -12.54 -8.11 -9.22
CA ASP A 352 -13.06 -8.94 -10.28
C ASP A 352 -13.02 -10.40 -9.81
N TYR A 353 -13.97 -10.74 -8.95
CA TYR A 353 -14.53 -12.08 -8.78
C TYR A 353 -15.83 -12.15 -9.59
N VAL A 354 -15.92 -11.41 -10.71
CA VAL A 354 -17.10 -11.34 -11.57
C VAL A 354 -16.67 -11.44 -13.03
N LEU A 355 -16.01 -12.54 -13.35
CA LEU A 355 -15.98 -13.04 -14.72
C LEU A 355 -16.24 -14.55 -14.74
N THR A 356 -17.37 -14.92 -14.15
CA THR A 356 -18.29 -15.83 -14.85
C THR A 356 -19.70 -15.32 -14.60
N VAL A 357 -20.46 -15.11 -15.67
CA VAL A 357 -21.87 -14.66 -15.72
C VAL A 357 -22.02 -13.17 -16.08
N GLU A 358 -21.62 -12.86 -17.30
CA GLU A 358 -22.47 -12.04 -18.15
C GLU A 358 -23.78 -12.81 -18.39
N LEU A 359 -24.91 -12.28 -17.91
CA LEU A 359 -26.08 -12.01 -18.75
C LEU A 359 -27.16 -11.28 -17.94
N LEU A 360 -27.16 -9.96 -18.13
CA LEU A 360 -28.30 -9.04 -18.13
C LEU A 360 -28.95 -8.56 -16.82
N ASN A 361 -28.95 -7.21 -16.73
CA ASN A 361 -29.93 -6.32 -16.09
C ASN A 361 -29.76 -5.95 -14.61
N CYS A 362 -28.86 -4.99 -14.33
CA CYS A 362 -29.25 -3.67 -13.81
C CYS A 362 -28.04 -2.72 -13.68
N TYR A 363 -28.26 -1.47 -14.04
CA TYR A 363 -27.29 -0.39 -14.30
C TYR A 363 -26.16 -0.23 -13.26
N THR A 364 -24.93 -0.51 -13.70
CA THR A 364 -23.69 -0.14 -13.03
C THR A 364 -23.45 1.37 -13.21
N TYR A 365 -23.31 2.07 -12.08
CA TYR A 365 -22.77 3.43 -12.03
C TYR A 365 -21.29 3.38 -12.44
N ILE A 366 -21.03 3.49 -13.74
CA ILE A 366 -19.76 4.01 -14.23
C ILE A 366 -19.81 5.50 -13.88
N SER A 367 -19.16 5.92 -12.79
CA SER A 367 -18.70 7.30 -12.78
C SER A 367 -17.78 7.41 -13.98
N ASN A 368 -18.24 8.08 -15.05
CA ASN A 368 -17.39 8.53 -16.14
C ASN A 368 -16.43 9.58 -15.56
N THR A 369 -15.49 9.16 -14.72
CA THR A 369 -14.18 9.78 -14.69
C THR A 369 -13.57 9.36 -16.02
N GLN A 370 -13.76 10.18 -17.05
CA GLN A 370 -13.06 9.97 -18.31
C GLN A 370 -11.58 9.75 -17.97
N GLU A 371 -11.04 8.60 -18.35
CA GLU A 371 -9.62 8.36 -18.37
C GLU A 371 -9.01 9.41 -19.30
N PHE A 372 -8.27 10.35 -18.73
CA PHE A 372 -7.70 11.46 -19.48
C PHE A 372 -6.37 10.98 -20.09
N ASN A 373 -6.38 10.65 -21.39
CA ASN A 373 -5.19 10.52 -22.25
C ASN A 373 -3.99 9.75 -21.67
N SER A 374 -4.13 8.45 -21.53
CA SER A 374 -2.98 7.67 -21.08
C SER A 374 -3.12 6.21 -21.45
N PHE A 375 -2.47 5.87 -22.55
CA PHE A 375 -1.96 4.53 -22.72
C PHE A 375 -1.07 4.24 -21.51
N HIS A 376 -1.53 3.35 -20.63
CA HIS A 376 -0.80 2.96 -19.44
C HIS A 376 -0.28 1.55 -19.59
N VAL A 377 0.96 1.37 -19.17
CA VAL A 377 1.52 0.06 -18.92
C VAL A 377 1.33 -0.28 -17.46
N VAL A 378 0.50 -1.27 -17.20
CA VAL A 378 0.31 -1.86 -15.88
C VAL A 378 1.27 -3.03 -15.73
N TRP A 379 2.15 -3.02 -14.72
CA TRP A 379 3.07 -4.11 -14.45
C TRP A 379 3.07 -4.46 -12.96
N LYS A 380 3.44 -5.70 -12.60
CA LYS A 380 3.48 -6.17 -11.20
C LYS A 380 4.92 -6.43 -10.77
N ASP A 381 5.27 -6.01 -9.56
CA ASP A 381 6.56 -6.35 -8.97
C ASP A 381 6.54 -7.71 -8.25
N VAL A 382 7.69 -8.11 -7.68
CA VAL A 382 7.86 -9.36 -6.92
C VAL A 382 6.95 -9.45 -5.69
N ASP A 383 6.52 -8.31 -5.15
CA ASP A 383 5.57 -8.21 -4.04
C ASP A 383 4.10 -8.21 -4.54
N LYS A 384 3.90 -8.45 -5.84
CA LYS A 384 2.61 -8.39 -6.54
C LYS A 384 1.94 -7.02 -6.48
N ARG A 385 2.68 -5.94 -6.17
CA ARG A 385 2.13 -4.59 -6.23
C ARG A 385 1.99 -4.20 -7.69
N THR A 386 0.79 -3.73 -8.03
CA THR A 386 0.49 -3.22 -9.36
C THR A 386 1.04 -1.80 -9.48
N ASN A 387 1.96 -1.61 -10.40
CA ASN A 387 2.51 -0.33 -10.79
C ASN A 387 1.93 0.07 -12.14
N LYS A 388 1.78 1.36 -12.38
CA LYS A 388 1.28 1.92 -13.64
C LYS A 388 2.30 2.90 -14.18
N GLU A 389 2.54 2.84 -15.48
CA GLU A 389 3.50 3.70 -16.16
C GLU A 389 2.82 4.38 -17.35
N PRO A 390 2.68 5.72 -17.33
CA PRO A 390 2.13 6.45 -18.46
C PRO A 390 3.17 6.52 -19.57
N LEU A 391 2.82 6.02 -20.76
CA LEU A 391 3.67 6.09 -21.94
C LEU A 391 2.90 6.76 -23.07
N ASN A 392 3.50 7.72 -23.77
CA ASN A 392 2.88 8.31 -24.96
C ASN A 392 3.01 7.33 -26.14
N PRO A 393 1.91 6.70 -26.60
CA PRO A 393 2.02 5.60 -27.55
C PRO A 393 2.42 6.06 -28.95
N TYR A 394 2.28 7.36 -29.26
CA TYR A 394 2.62 7.95 -30.55
C TYR A 394 4.09 8.33 -30.68
N SER A 395 4.79 8.51 -29.55
CA SER A 395 6.19 8.97 -29.55
C SER A 395 7.19 7.92 -29.04
N ILE A 396 6.71 6.81 -28.49
CA ILE A 396 7.56 5.79 -27.89
C ILE A 396 7.42 4.45 -28.62
N THR A 397 8.55 3.82 -28.89
CA THR A 397 8.60 2.43 -29.38
C THR A 397 8.42 1.45 -28.23
N PHE A 398 8.04 0.22 -28.53
CA PHE A 398 7.95 -0.84 -27.53
C PHE A 398 9.27 -1.05 -26.78
N LYS A 399 10.38 -1.08 -27.52
CA LYS A 399 11.74 -1.18 -26.99
C LYS A 399 12.09 -0.03 -26.05
N GLN A 400 11.76 1.21 -26.44
CA GLN A 400 11.94 2.38 -25.57
C GLN A 400 11.07 2.31 -24.31
N GLY A 401 9.81 1.87 -24.43
CA GLY A 401 8.91 1.67 -23.30
C GLY A 401 9.44 0.63 -22.30
N ILE A 402 9.90 -0.51 -22.79
CA ILE A 402 10.52 -1.56 -21.98
C ILE A 402 11.80 -1.04 -21.29
N GLN A 403 12.65 -0.32 -22.01
CA GLN A 403 13.86 0.27 -21.46
C GLN A 403 13.54 1.32 -20.38
N HIS A 404 12.49 2.11 -20.55
CA HIS A 404 12.01 3.08 -19.56
C HIS A 404 11.53 2.39 -18.28
N VAL A 405 10.70 1.34 -18.38
CA VAL A 405 10.25 0.54 -17.22
C VAL A 405 11.44 -0.10 -16.52
N LYS A 406 12.41 -0.65 -17.26
CA LYS A 406 13.66 -1.20 -16.73
C LYS A 406 14.46 -0.17 -15.92
N GLN A 407 14.64 1.04 -16.45
CA GLN A 407 15.37 2.11 -15.74
C GLN A 407 14.66 2.51 -14.44
N LYS A 408 13.33 2.61 -14.46
CA LYS A 408 12.53 2.90 -13.25
C LYS A 408 12.66 1.81 -12.20
N LEU A 409 12.56 0.54 -12.60
CA LEU A 409 12.78 -0.61 -11.74
C LEU A 409 14.19 -0.60 -11.11
N GLN A 410 15.22 -0.33 -11.90
CA GLN A 410 16.59 -0.18 -11.41
C GLN A 410 16.72 0.91 -10.35
N MET A 411 16.16 2.10 -10.61
CA MET A 411 16.21 3.20 -9.65
C MET A 411 15.48 2.88 -8.35
N ARG A 412 14.34 2.16 -8.41
CA ARG A 412 13.60 1.73 -7.24
C ARG A 412 14.39 0.70 -6.42
N GLN A 413 14.91 -0.34 -7.07
CA GLN A 413 15.70 -1.39 -6.40
C GLN A 413 16.99 -0.83 -5.79
N HIS A 414 17.60 0.16 -6.46
CA HIS A 414 18.76 0.87 -5.93
C HIS A 414 18.43 1.61 -4.64
N PHE A 415 17.29 2.30 -4.62
CA PHE A 415 16.86 3.05 -3.45
C PHE A 415 16.58 2.14 -2.27
N VAL A 416 15.77 1.10 -2.47
CA VAL A 416 15.29 0.21 -1.40
C VAL A 416 16.38 -0.71 -0.89
N LEU A 417 17.10 -1.39 -1.78
CA LEU A 417 18.00 -2.49 -1.42
C LEU A 417 19.46 -2.22 -1.79
N GLY A 418 19.78 -1.06 -2.38
CA GLY A 418 21.11 -0.81 -2.95
C GLY A 418 21.41 -1.66 -4.20
N ARG A 419 20.40 -2.34 -4.77
CA ARG A 419 20.54 -3.27 -5.90
C ARG A 419 20.23 -2.57 -7.22
N ASP A 420 21.21 -2.44 -8.09
CA ASP A 420 21.07 -1.77 -9.39
C ASP A 420 21.87 -2.45 -10.52
N GLU A 421 22.63 -3.51 -10.20
CA GLU A 421 23.10 -4.41 -11.25
C GLU A 421 21.93 -5.26 -11.71
N LEU A 422 21.58 -5.16 -12.99
CA LEU A 422 20.56 -6.01 -13.56
C LEU A 422 21.17 -7.38 -13.88
N ILE A 423 20.61 -8.45 -13.30
CA ILE A 423 20.97 -9.84 -13.64
C ILE A 423 20.10 -10.32 -14.81
N LEU A 424 18.78 -10.14 -14.69
CA LEU A 424 17.81 -10.66 -15.64
C LEU A 424 16.65 -9.69 -15.79
N PHE A 425 16.27 -9.38 -17.03
CA PHE A 425 15.09 -8.60 -17.34
C PHE A 425 14.36 -9.26 -18.51
N GLU A 426 13.18 -9.78 -18.24
CA GLU A 426 12.37 -10.51 -19.23
C GLU A 426 10.95 -9.93 -19.25
N CYS A 427 10.36 -9.82 -20.43
CA CYS A 427 8.96 -9.47 -20.60
C CYS A 427 8.24 -10.67 -21.23
N GLU A 428 7.21 -11.17 -20.56
CA GLU A 428 6.45 -12.35 -20.98
C GLU A 428 5.31 -11.90 -21.93
N PHE A 429 5.62 -11.81 -23.23
CA PHE A 429 4.72 -11.22 -24.24
C PHE A 429 3.37 -11.93 -24.35
N ASP A 430 3.36 -13.25 -24.14
CA ASP A 430 2.17 -14.11 -24.15
C ASP A 430 1.24 -13.86 -22.96
N LYS A 431 1.78 -13.33 -21.85
CA LYS A 431 1.00 -12.96 -20.66
C LYS A 431 0.59 -11.49 -20.62
N CYS A 432 1.16 -10.66 -21.50
CA CYS A 432 0.71 -9.27 -21.66
C CYS A 432 -0.77 -9.23 -22.09
N LYS A 433 -1.52 -8.21 -21.66
CA LYS A 433 -2.93 -8.04 -22.03
C LYS A 433 -3.15 -6.68 -22.69
N PRO A 434 -3.55 -6.64 -23.97
CA PRO A 434 -3.64 -7.78 -24.89
C PRO A 434 -2.26 -8.34 -25.25
N ALA A 435 -2.24 -9.60 -25.67
CA ALA A 435 -1.00 -10.32 -25.99
C ALA A 435 -0.24 -9.61 -27.11
N ILE A 436 1.07 -9.46 -26.92
CA ILE A 436 1.95 -8.82 -27.88
C ILE A 436 2.57 -9.93 -28.73
N SER A 437 2.60 -9.75 -30.06
CA SER A 437 3.28 -10.71 -30.92
C SER A 437 4.76 -10.77 -30.57
N SER A 438 5.31 -11.97 -30.34
CA SER A 438 6.75 -12.18 -30.06
C SER A 438 7.67 -11.65 -31.16
N LYS A 439 7.15 -11.45 -32.38
CA LYS A 439 7.87 -10.85 -33.51
C LYS A 439 8.23 -9.37 -33.30
N VAL A 440 7.63 -8.70 -32.31
CA VAL A 440 7.82 -7.27 -32.04
C VAL A 440 9.15 -6.98 -31.32
N ASN A 441 9.77 -7.97 -30.68
CA ASN A 441 10.88 -7.77 -29.73
C ASN A 441 12.11 -7.04 -30.33
N ASP A 442 12.42 -7.27 -31.61
CA ASP A 442 13.62 -6.72 -32.26
C ASP A 442 13.35 -5.47 -33.12
N SER A 443 12.10 -5.04 -33.19
CA SER A 443 11.67 -3.97 -34.10
C SER A 443 11.35 -2.68 -33.34
N ASP A 444 11.80 -1.53 -33.85
CA ASP A 444 11.47 -0.19 -33.36
C ASP A 444 10.02 0.21 -33.69
N ILE A 445 9.06 -0.67 -33.39
CA ILE A 445 7.63 -0.46 -33.62
C ILE A 445 7.08 0.47 -32.53
N LEU A 446 6.35 1.50 -32.93
CA LEU A 446 5.64 2.41 -32.03
C LEU A 446 4.55 1.65 -31.25
N LEU A 447 4.34 2.01 -29.99
CA LEU A 447 3.23 1.44 -29.22
C LEU A 447 1.87 1.68 -29.91
N HIS A 448 1.74 2.81 -30.61
CA HIS A 448 0.59 3.08 -31.47
C HIS A 448 0.33 1.95 -32.47
N ASP A 449 1.35 1.50 -33.20
CA ASP A 449 1.18 0.47 -34.22
C ASP A 449 0.81 -0.89 -33.66
N ILE A 450 1.20 -1.18 -32.41
CA ILE A 450 0.83 -2.41 -31.70
C ILE A 450 -0.64 -2.37 -31.27
N TYR A 451 -1.11 -1.21 -30.79
CA TYR A 451 -2.36 -1.13 -30.03
C TYR A 451 -3.49 -0.34 -30.70
N LYS A 452 -3.25 0.32 -31.84
CA LYS A 452 -4.25 1.14 -32.57
C LYS A 452 -5.52 0.42 -32.98
N HIS A 453 -5.49 -0.92 -33.04
CA HIS A 453 -6.63 -1.74 -33.43
C HIS A 453 -7.54 -2.12 -32.25
N LEU A 454 -7.17 -1.77 -31.02
CA LEU A 454 -7.99 -2.07 -29.84
C LEU A 454 -9.15 -1.08 -29.69
N PRO A 455 -10.31 -1.54 -29.22
CA PRO A 455 -11.41 -0.65 -28.85
C PRO A 455 -10.94 0.42 -27.87
N HIS A 456 -11.43 1.65 -28.04
CA HIS A 456 -11.14 2.81 -27.19
C HIS A 456 -9.70 3.35 -27.22
N TYR A 457 -8.80 2.82 -28.08
CA TYR A 457 -7.48 3.40 -28.28
C TYR A 457 -7.56 4.91 -28.65
N PRO A 458 -6.70 5.79 -28.10
CA PRO A 458 -5.55 5.52 -27.23
C PRO A 458 -5.88 5.42 -25.73
N ILE A 459 -7.15 5.56 -25.35
CA ILE A 459 -7.63 5.53 -23.97
C ILE A 459 -7.85 4.06 -23.57
N ILE A 460 -6.74 3.33 -23.42
CA ILE A 460 -6.72 1.93 -23.02
C ILE A 460 -5.66 1.68 -21.95
N GLN A 461 -5.95 0.76 -21.04
CA GLN A 461 -4.96 0.19 -20.13
C GLN A 461 -4.42 -1.11 -20.74
N VAL A 462 -3.10 -1.22 -20.86
CA VAL A 462 -2.46 -2.48 -21.25
C VAL A 462 -1.65 -3.04 -20.08
N HIS A 463 -1.65 -4.35 -19.94
CA HIS A 463 -0.88 -5.04 -18.92
C HIS A 463 0.40 -5.61 -19.53
N TRP A 464 1.56 -5.28 -18.98
CA TRP A 464 2.84 -5.93 -19.29
C TRP A 464 3.29 -6.77 -18.10
N GLU A 465 3.57 -8.05 -18.34
CA GLU A 465 4.18 -8.93 -17.35
C GLU A 465 5.70 -8.89 -17.52
N ILE A 466 6.39 -8.35 -16.51
CA ILE A 466 7.83 -8.08 -16.55
C ILE A 466 8.47 -8.73 -15.33
N PHE A 467 9.49 -9.55 -15.58
CA PHE A 467 10.34 -10.13 -14.56
C PHE A 467 11.68 -9.39 -14.52
N GLY A 468 12.04 -8.86 -13.34
CA GLY A 468 13.30 -8.15 -13.13
C GLY A 468 14.04 -8.68 -11.91
N LEU A 469 15.27 -9.16 -12.10
CA LEU A 469 16.17 -9.61 -11.05
C LEU A 469 17.40 -8.69 -10.97
N PHE A 470 17.66 -8.16 -9.77
CA PHE A 470 18.72 -7.19 -9.52
C PHE A 470 19.63 -7.64 -8.37
N MET A 471 20.91 -7.25 -8.42
CA MET A 471 21.88 -7.41 -7.34
C MET A 471 22.64 -6.11 -7.04
N VAL A 472 23.33 -6.10 -5.90
CA VAL A 472 24.26 -5.03 -5.55
C VAL A 472 25.53 -5.24 -6.36
N PRO A 473 26.03 -4.24 -7.12
CA PRO A 473 27.29 -4.39 -7.82
C PRO A 473 28.43 -4.74 -6.90
N TYR A 474 29.27 -5.67 -7.34
CA TYR A 474 30.46 -6.09 -6.58
C TYR A 474 31.35 -4.92 -6.16
N LYS A 475 31.46 -3.86 -6.99
CA LYS A 475 32.19 -2.62 -6.65
C LYS A 475 31.67 -1.89 -5.39
N ARG A 476 30.43 -2.14 -4.99
CA ARG A 476 29.78 -1.58 -3.78
C ARG A 476 29.63 -2.61 -2.67
N THR A 477 29.96 -3.88 -2.92
CA THR A 477 30.09 -4.85 -1.85
C THR A 477 31.43 -4.60 -1.15
N ILE A 478 31.41 -4.50 0.18
CA ILE A 478 32.64 -4.42 0.94
C ILE A 478 33.32 -5.79 0.79
N CYS A 479 34.45 -5.81 0.08
CA CYS A 479 35.30 -6.98 0.10
C CYS A 479 35.82 -7.11 1.53
N ILE A 480 35.31 -8.11 2.25
CA ILE A 480 35.89 -8.50 3.53
C ILE A 480 37.14 -9.28 3.18
N GLU A 481 38.20 -8.57 2.81
CA GLU A 481 39.53 -9.16 2.80
C GLU A 481 39.79 -9.64 4.23
N ARG A 482 39.85 -10.97 4.42
CA ARG A 482 40.21 -11.61 5.70
C ARG A 482 41.55 -11.10 6.29
N ASN A 483 42.33 -10.37 5.50
CA ASN A 483 43.66 -9.89 5.81
C ASN A 483 43.70 -8.64 6.71
N ILE A 484 42.57 -7.95 6.92
CA ILE A 484 42.47 -6.77 7.83
C ILE A 484 41.79 -7.14 9.16
N LEU A 485 41.62 -8.44 9.46
CA LEU A 485 41.51 -8.84 10.85
C LEU A 485 42.86 -8.49 11.52
N PRO A 486 42.89 -7.70 12.62
CA PRO A 486 44.14 -7.42 13.30
C PRO A 486 44.81 -8.75 13.61
N LYS A 487 46.04 -8.94 13.11
CA LYS A 487 46.88 -10.06 13.55
C LYS A 487 46.83 -10.03 15.08
N SER A 488 46.49 -11.15 15.69
CA SER A 488 46.20 -11.31 17.14
C SER A 488 47.23 -10.69 18.09
N ASN A 489 48.39 -10.28 17.58
CA ASN A 489 49.52 -9.79 18.33
C ASN A 489 49.38 -8.32 18.76
N ASP A 490 48.55 -7.50 18.10
CA ASP A 490 48.44 -6.05 18.41
C ASP A 490 47.34 -5.67 19.42
N LEU A 491 46.48 -6.62 19.82
CA LEU A 491 45.41 -6.36 20.80
C LEU A 491 45.82 -6.63 22.25
N GLY A 492 47.03 -7.11 22.51
CA GLY A 492 47.48 -7.42 23.88
C GLY A 492 46.65 -8.50 24.58
N ILE A 493 45.82 -9.24 23.85
CA ILE A 493 45.04 -10.36 24.36
C ILE A 493 45.85 -11.63 24.11
N GLU A 494 46.55 -12.11 25.13
CA GLU A 494 47.18 -13.43 25.13
C GLU A 494 46.09 -14.50 25.01
N PHE A 495 46.02 -15.15 23.85
CA PHE A 495 45.17 -16.33 23.69
C PHE A 495 45.86 -17.54 24.34
N ILE A 496 45.26 -18.03 25.41
CA ILE A 496 45.71 -19.23 26.12
C ILE A 496 45.50 -20.46 25.21
N PRO A 497 46.48 -21.38 25.08
CA PRO A 497 46.33 -22.61 24.32
C PRO A 497 45.13 -23.44 24.81
N ILE A 498 44.31 -23.92 23.86
CA ILE A 498 43.00 -24.56 24.05
C ILE A 498 43.14 -26.00 24.62
N TYR A 499 43.84 -26.17 25.74
CA TYR A 499 43.91 -27.45 26.47
C TYR A 499 43.76 -27.31 28.00
N GLN A 500 43.49 -26.12 28.54
CA GLN A 500 43.12 -25.97 29.95
C GLN A 500 41.64 -25.61 30.11
N LYS A 501 40.94 -26.44 30.88
CA LYS A 501 39.53 -26.28 31.28
C LYS A 501 39.33 -24.89 31.89
N ALA A 502 38.67 -24.00 31.16
CA ALA A 502 38.36 -22.67 31.65
C ALA A 502 37.35 -22.73 32.81
N LYS A 503 37.60 -21.90 33.84
CA LYS A 503 36.67 -21.64 34.94
C LYS A 503 35.49 -20.81 34.40
N PHE A 504 34.29 -21.20 34.81
CA PHE A 504 33.01 -20.87 34.19
C PHE A 504 32.64 -19.37 34.22
N ASN A 505 32.01 -18.88 33.15
CA ASN A 505 31.52 -17.50 32.99
C ASN A 505 30.04 -17.40 33.46
N PRO A 506 29.68 -16.47 34.39
CA PRO A 506 28.39 -16.46 35.10
C PRO A 506 27.18 -15.93 34.31
N LEU A 507 27.18 -15.93 32.97
CA LEU A 507 26.08 -15.40 32.15
C LEU A 507 25.30 -16.46 31.36
N LEU A 508 25.46 -17.75 31.68
CA LEU A 508 24.66 -18.83 31.11
C LEU A 508 23.69 -19.37 32.16
N TYR A 509 22.39 -19.35 31.86
CA TYR A 509 21.37 -19.96 32.70
C TYR A 509 21.52 -21.49 32.73
N GLU A 510 21.55 -22.04 33.93
CA GLU A 510 21.77 -23.46 34.24
C GLU A 510 20.74 -24.40 33.56
N CYS A 511 19.55 -23.87 33.22
CA CYS A 511 18.48 -24.62 32.57
C CYS A 511 18.74 -24.96 31.09
N ASP A 512 19.62 -24.25 30.39
CA ASP A 512 19.97 -24.55 29.00
C ASP A 512 21.10 -25.57 28.87
N LEU A 513 21.95 -25.69 29.90
CA LEU A 513 22.98 -26.74 29.99
C LEU A 513 22.38 -28.13 30.22
N HIS A 514 21.30 -28.22 31.00
CA HIS A 514 20.60 -29.48 31.16
C HIS A 514 19.94 -29.95 29.86
N LYS A 515 19.38 -29.02 29.07
CA LYS A 515 18.82 -29.32 27.73
C LYS A 515 19.90 -29.71 26.73
N LEU A 516 21.04 -29.03 26.72
CA LEU A 516 22.16 -29.33 25.83
C LEU A 516 22.85 -30.65 26.18
N LYS A 517 22.96 -30.96 27.47
CA LYS A 517 23.48 -32.26 27.93
C LYS A 517 22.52 -33.39 27.59
N MET A 518 21.21 -33.19 27.72
CA MET A 518 20.21 -34.15 27.25
C MET A 518 20.28 -34.36 25.72
N ILE A 519 20.46 -33.31 24.93
CA ILE A 519 20.61 -33.42 23.47
C ILE A 519 21.93 -34.11 23.09
N GLN A 520 23.03 -33.79 23.77
CA GLN A 520 24.33 -34.41 23.51
C GLN A 520 24.38 -35.88 23.93
N ASP A 521 23.76 -36.22 25.07
CA ASP A 521 23.62 -37.60 25.53
C ASP A 521 22.65 -38.38 24.63
N GLU A 522 21.59 -37.75 24.11
CA GLU A 522 20.66 -38.37 23.14
C GLU A 522 21.29 -38.55 21.74
N VAL A 523 22.17 -37.64 21.32
CA VAL A 523 22.92 -37.70 20.05
C VAL A 523 24.06 -38.73 20.11
N ASN A 524 24.75 -38.85 21.24
CA ASN A 524 25.86 -39.80 21.37
C ASN A 524 25.38 -41.25 21.64
N VAL A 525 24.22 -41.43 22.29
CA VAL A 525 23.65 -42.78 22.55
C VAL A 525 23.00 -43.38 21.29
N LYS A 526 22.67 -42.57 20.27
CA LYS A 526 22.11 -43.05 18.98
C LYS A 526 23.05 -42.79 17.81
N THR A 527 24.25 -43.35 17.87
CA THR A 527 25.07 -43.59 16.67
C THR A 527 24.53 -44.81 15.91
N THR A 528 23.27 -44.73 15.50
CA THR A 528 22.65 -45.59 14.48
C THR A 528 21.86 -44.66 13.57
N ARG A 529 22.47 -44.32 12.41
CA ARG A 529 21.87 -43.66 11.22
C ARG A 529 20.71 -42.71 11.52
N ASN A 530 21.00 -41.47 11.93
CA ASN A 530 19.97 -40.45 12.03
C ASN A 530 19.71 -39.81 10.65
N ASN A 531 18.62 -40.22 9.98
CA ASN A 531 18.20 -39.79 8.63
C ASN A 531 17.73 -38.32 8.57
N SER A 532 17.73 -37.57 9.67
CA SER A 532 17.21 -36.20 9.74
C SER A 532 18.07 -35.20 8.96
N LEU A 533 19.40 -35.30 9.05
CA LEU A 533 20.32 -34.43 8.30
C LEU A 533 20.26 -34.72 6.79
N GLN A 534 20.22 -35.99 6.40
CA GLN A 534 20.04 -36.40 5.00
C GLN A 534 18.71 -35.87 4.42
N LYS A 535 17.63 -35.90 5.20
CA LYS A 535 16.31 -35.35 4.80
C LYS A 535 16.36 -33.83 4.61
N LEU A 536 17.00 -33.09 5.52
CA LEU A 536 17.15 -31.64 5.39
C LEU A 536 17.95 -31.27 4.13
N PHE A 537 19.07 -31.97 3.86
CA PHE A 537 19.85 -31.77 2.65
C PHE A 537 19.07 -32.11 1.38
N HIS A 538 18.31 -33.19 1.45
CA HIS A 538 17.50 -33.63 0.34
C HIS A 538 16.41 -32.61 -0.02
N GLU A 539 15.81 -31.96 0.99
CA GLU A 539 14.84 -30.89 0.82
C GLU A 539 15.48 -29.63 0.22
N VAL A 540 16.63 -29.20 0.74
CA VAL A 540 17.38 -28.04 0.22
C VAL A 540 17.77 -28.22 -1.25
N ILE A 541 18.21 -29.43 -1.63
CA ILE A 541 18.58 -29.77 -3.02
C ILE A 541 17.34 -29.97 -3.92
N GLY A 542 16.22 -30.39 -3.33
CA GLY A 542 14.95 -30.62 -4.02
C GLY A 542 14.21 -29.34 -4.43
N ASN A 543 14.51 -28.22 -3.79
CA ASN A 543 13.89 -26.92 -4.07
C ASN A 543 14.50 -26.17 -5.28
N ASP A 544 15.26 -26.88 -6.15
CA ASP A 544 15.69 -26.52 -7.52
C ASP A 544 16.07 -25.03 -7.76
N TYR A 545 17.18 -24.59 -7.16
CA TYR A 545 17.87 -23.37 -7.60
C TYR A 545 19.04 -23.72 -8.55
N LYS A 546 18.81 -23.48 -9.86
CA LYS A 546 19.73 -23.53 -11.03
C LYS A 546 20.08 -24.92 -11.62
N ASP A 547 19.47 -25.21 -12.77
CA ASP A 547 19.49 -26.49 -13.50
C ASP A 547 20.84 -27.01 -14.03
N LYS A 548 21.81 -26.14 -14.32
CA LYS A 548 23.01 -26.55 -15.09
C LYS A 548 24.17 -27.04 -14.21
N ILE A 549 24.31 -26.52 -13.00
CA ILE A 549 25.38 -26.90 -12.05
C ILE A 549 24.93 -28.07 -11.15
N CYS A 550 23.63 -28.18 -10.87
CA CYS A 550 23.08 -29.24 -10.03
C CYS A 550 23.24 -30.66 -10.59
N LYS A 551 23.32 -30.88 -11.91
CA LYS A 551 23.36 -32.26 -12.46
C LYS A 551 24.61 -33.05 -12.04
N ASN A 552 25.77 -32.40 -11.98
CA ASN A 552 27.02 -33.07 -11.61
C ASN A 552 27.08 -33.33 -10.10
N ILE A 553 26.64 -32.37 -9.28
CA ILE A 553 26.59 -32.51 -7.83
C ILE A 553 25.53 -33.54 -7.42
N LYS A 554 24.33 -33.51 -8.00
CA LYS A 554 23.26 -34.50 -7.78
C LYS A 554 23.74 -35.93 -8.10
N LYS A 555 24.57 -36.11 -9.15
CA LYS A 555 25.20 -37.41 -9.45
C LYS A 555 26.24 -37.83 -8.40
N GLN A 556 27.11 -36.91 -7.95
CA GLN A 556 28.17 -37.21 -6.99
C GLN A 556 27.63 -37.61 -5.61
N ILE A 557 26.49 -37.04 -5.19
CA ILE A 557 25.87 -37.30 -3.89
C ILE A 557 24.78 -38.38 -3.93
N ASN A 558 24.60 -39.01 -5.10
CA ASN A 558 23.52 -39.97 -5.36
C ASN A 558 22.12 -39.43 -4.98
N TYR A 559 21.81 -38.20 -5.39
CA TYR A 559 20.55 -37.54 -5.07
C TYR A 559 19.38 -38.25 -5.78
N ASN A 560 18.55 -38.96 -5.02
CA ASN A 560 17.28 -39.50 -5.47
C ASN A 560 16.12 -38.65 -4.95
N ARG A 561 15.43 -37.92 -5.82
CA ARG A 561 14.29 -37.04 -5.47
C ARG A 561 13.20 -37.73 -4.65
N LYS A 562 13.03 -39.05 -4.76
CA LYS A 562 11.99 -39.81 -4.04
C LYS A 562 12.48 -40.38 -2.71
N ASN A 563 13.78 -40.49 -2.49
CA ASN A 563 14.33 -41.17 -1.33
C ASN A 563 15.49 -40.39 -0.69
N PRO A 564 15.26 -39.64 0.40
CA PRO A 564 16.32 -38.90 1.09
C PRO A 564 17.41 -39.79 1.70
N ASN A 565 17.12 -41.06 1.95
CA ASN A 565 18.06 -41.98 2.59
C ASN A 565 19.16 -42.48 1.63
N GLU A 566 19.02 -42.25 0.32
CA GLU A 566 20.02 -42.61 -0.70
C GLU A 566 21.12 -41.56 -0.88
N LEU A 567 20.98 -40.40 -0.22
CA LEU A 567 21.93 -39.30 -0.28
C LEU A 567 23.23 -39.69 0.43
N ILE A 568 24.32 -39.82 -0.34
CA ILE A 568 25.63 -40.17 0.20
C ILE A 568 26.29 -38.90 0.74
N LEU A 569 26.39 -38.81 2.07
CA LEU A 569 27.19 -37.78 2.74
C LEU A 569 28.63 -38.29 2.83
N ASN A 570 29.50 -37.84 1.92
CA ASN A 570 30.93 -38.12 1.99
C ASN A 570 31.67 -37.02 2.77
N ASP A 571 32.93 -37.25 3.12
CA ASP A 571 33.76 -36.33 3.92
C ASP A 571 33.89 -34.95 3.27
N PHE A 572 33.80 -34.86 1.94
CA PHE A 572 33.80 -33.60 1.21
C PHE A 572 32.53 -32.77 1.50
N ILE A 573 31.35 -33.40 1.52
CA ILE A 573 30.09 -32.72 1.87
C ILE A 573 30.08 -32.34 3.36
N LEU A 574 30.60 -33.20 4.23
CA LEU A 574 30.77 -32.89 5.66
C LEU A 574 31.73 -31.71 5.88
N THR A 575 32.75 -31.56 5.03
CA THR A 575 33.66 -30.41 5.05
C THR A 575 32.93 -29.12 4.66
N ILE A 576 32.18 -29.12 3.56
CA ILE A 576 31.33 -27.98 3.14
C ILE A 576 30.34 -27.61 4.25
N LEU A 577 29.79 -28.61 4.94
CA LEU A 577 28.86 -28.45 6.06
C LEU A 577 29.48 -27.81 7.29
N ASN A 578 30.71 -28.20 7.63
CA ASN A 578 31.45 -27.59 8.73
C ASN A 578 31.80 -26.14 8.40
N GLU A 579 32.21 -25.84 7.16
CA GLU A 579 32.43 -24.46 6.70
C GLU A 579 31.15 -23.63 6.76
N LEU A 580 30.01 -24.21 6.36
CA LEU A 580 28.68 -23.61 6.47
C LEU A 580 28.31 -23.25 7.91
N LYS A 581 28.54 -24.18 8.84
CA LYS A 581 28.25 -23.99 10.26
C LYS A 581 29.13 -22.91 10.85
N ILE A 582 30.41 -22.86 10.48
CA ILE A 582 31.34 -21.81 10.90
C ILE A 582 30.86 -20.46 10.38
N LEU A 583 30.56 -20.34 9.07
CA LEU A 583 30.10 -19.08 8.47
C LEU A 583 28.76 -18.59 9.05
N TYR A 584 27.82 -19.50 9.30
CA TYR A 584 26.50 -19.19 9.85
C TYR A 584 26.54 -18.75 11.32
N HIS A 585 27.62 -19.06 12.06
CA HIS A 585 27.80 -18.59 13.44
C HIS A 585 28.82 -17.46 13.57
N ASP A 586 29.50 -17.09 12.49
CA ASP A 586 30.48 -16.01 12.45
C ASP A 586 29.80 -14.64 12.63
N ASP A 587 30.27 -13.80 13.57
CA ASP A 587 29.66 -12.49 13.82
C ASP A 587 29.71 -11.54 12.61
N ILE A 588 30.53 -11.83 11.59
CA ILE A 588 30.61 -11.07 10.35
C ILE A 588 29.26 -10.97 9.62
N HIS A 589 28.47 -12.05 9.52
CA HIS A 589 27.18 -11.96 8.81
C HIS A 589 26.12 -11.20 9.63
N LYS A 590 26.31 -11.07 10.96
CA LYS A 590 25.48 -10.19 11.82
C LYS A 590 25.81 -8.72 11.60
N GLN A 591 27.03 -8.40 11.18
CA GLN A 591 27.49 -7.03 10.90
C GLN A 591 27.17 -6.54 9.48
N MET A 592 26.76 -7.42 8.55
CA MET A 592 26.44 -7.06 7.16
C MET A 592 25.15 -6.22 7.00
N GLY A 593 24.45 -5.86 8.07
CA GLY A 593 23.20 -5.09 8.03
C GLY A 593 21.99 -5.86 7.47
N TYR A 594 22.21 -7.06 6.92
CA TYR A 594 21.19 -8.04 6.55
C TYR A 594 21.73 -9.45 6.86
N PRO A 595 21.24 -10.16 7.89
CA PRO A 595 21.74 -11.48 8.22
C PRO A 595 21.42 -12.46 7.08
N LEU A 596 22.47 -13.06 6.52
CA LEU A 596 22.32 -14.08 5.48
C LEU A 596 21.61 -15.31 6.06
N GLN A 597 20.43 -15.63 5.53
CA GLN A 597 19.76 -16.89 5.88
C GLN A 597 20.61 -18.09 5.42
N LEU A 598 20.51 -19.22 6.13
CA LEU A 598 21.35 -20.42 5.92
C LEU A 598 21.46 -20.84 4.45
N TRP A 599 20.37 -20.75 3.68
CA TRP A 599 20.35 -21.11 2.27
C TRP A 599 21.13 -20.14 1.37
N HIS A 600 21.25 -18.86 1.73
CA HIS A 600 22.15 -17.91 1.04
C HIS A 600 23.61 -18.30 1.22
N ILE A 601 23.97 -18.70 2.45
CA ILE A 601 25.33 -19.15 2.79
C ILE A 601 25.65 -20.46 2.04
N CYS A 602 24.68 -21.38 1.98
CA CYS A 602 24.82 -22.62 1.21
C CYS A 602 25.04 -22.33 -0.27
N ALA A 603 24.27 -21.42 -0.85
CA ALA A 603 24.41 -21.04 -2.26
C ALA A 603 25.78 -20.41 -2.56
N ILE A 604 26.30 -19.55 -1.68
CA ILE A 604 27.62 -18.93 -1.84
C ILE A 604 28.73 -19.98 -1.78
N LEU A 605 28.72 -20.88 -0.80
CA LEU A 605 29.75 -21.92 -0.66
C LEU A 605 29.71 -22.95 -1.78
N LEU A 606 28.51 -23.35 -2.22
CA LEU A 606 28.34 -24.24 -3.38
C LEU A 606 28.77 -23.57 -4.70
N TYR A 607 28.62 -22.24 -4.82
CA TYR A 607 29.05 -21.47 -5.98
C TYR A 607 30.57 -21.23 -5.98
N CYS A 608 31.18 -21.03 -4.81
CA CYS A 608 32.61 -20.76 -4.63
C CYS A 608 33.47 -22.04 -4.48
N GLY A 609 32.90 -23.23 -4.71
CA GLY A 609 33.60 -24.53 -4.69
C GLY A 609 34.68 -24.71 -5.77
N LYS A 610 34.98 -23.68 -6.56
CA LYS A 610 36.26 -23.52 -7.27
C LYS A 610 36.95 -22.31 -6.66
N SER A 611 38.21 -22.48 -6.28
CA SER A 611 39.07 -21.43 -5.71
C SER A 611 38.88 -20.09 -6.43
N CYS A 612 38.22 -19.14 -5.78
CA CYS A 612 38.46 -17.73 -6.03
C CYS A 612 39.76 -17.37 -5.30
N ASN A 613 40.88 -17.72 -5.94
CA ASN A 613 42.13 -16.98 -5.80
C ASN A 613 42.28 -16.11 -7.03
#